data_AF-A0A166NSQ1-F1
#
_entry.id   AF-A0A166NSQ1-F1
#
_cell.length_a   1.000
_cell.length_b   1.000
_cell.length_c   1.000
_cell.angle_alpha   90.00
_cell.angle_beta   90.00
_cell.angle_gamma   90.00
#
_symmetry.space_group_name_H-M   'P 1'
#
loop_
_entity.id
_entity.type
_entity.pdbx_description
1 polymer ?
#
loop_
_entity_poly.entity_id
_entity_poly.type
_entity_poly.pdbx_seq_one_letter_code
_entity_poly.pdbx_strand_id
1 'polypeptide(L)'
;MKEAAELPRENRLDAVYPNKDVYLEVKYRLLRHEGVEPIRRAVPAPEIAESTDTCIYTDSDKQALTLELQVFVRGVNIIRLGVMVRVTFSAMRARHLINCPASQRLLPGTAVALSPALDNFQTRCVVAAMAGRYDELINSPMTPPPLDLEIPDAKITAGLMEPD
;
A
#
# COMPACT_ATOMS: atom_id res chain seq x y z
N MET A 1 9.08 8.17 -21.59
CA MET A 1 7.63 8.46 -21.44
C MET A 1 6.89 7.13 -21.60
N LYS A 2 6.54 6.46 -20.49
CA LYS A 2 5.62 5.32 -20.54
C LYS A 2 4.21 5.92 -20.63
N GLU A 3 3.48 5.50 -21.65
CA GLU A 3 2.10 5.87 -21.94
C GLU A 3 1.26 5.77 -20.65
N ALA A 4 0.66 6.88 -20.24
CA ALA A 4 -0.33 6.87 -19.18
C ALA A 4 -1.42 5.90 -19.63
N ALA A 5 -1.68 4.85 -18.85
CA ALA A 5 -2.73 3.90 -19.19
C ALA A 5 -4.03 4.69 -19.32
N GLU A 6 -4.60 4.73 -20.52
CA GLU A 6 -5.85 5.42 -20.75
C GLU A 6 -6.92 4.83 -19.83
N LEU A 7 -7.68 5.70 -19.18
CA LEU A 7 -8.84 5.29 -18.38
C LEU A 7 -9.68 4.29 -19.19
N PRO A 8 -10.19 3.21 -18.58
CA PRO A 8 -11.03 2.25 -19.28
C PRO A 8 -12.19 3.00 -19.96
N ARG A 9 -12.15 3.12 -21.29
CA ARG A 9 -13.09 3.93 -22.11
C ARG A 9 -14.54 3.42 -22.08
N GLU A 10 -14.83 2.42 -21.24
CA GLU A 10 -16.09 1.68 -21.20
C GLU A 10 -17.13 2.28 -20.24
N ASN A 11 -16.76 3.21 -19.36
CA ASN A 11 -17.70 3.84 -18.42
C ASN A 11 -18.56 4.91 -19.12
N ARG A 12 -19.67 4.49 -19.72
CA ARG A 12 -20.68 5.38 -20.29
C ARG A 12 -21.58 5.90 -19.17
N LEU A 13 -21.50 7.19 -18.86
CA LEU A 13 -22.34 7.83 -17.83
C LEU A 13 -23.78 8.05 -18.32
N ASP A 14 -23.94 8.33 -19.62
CA ASP A 14 -25.22 8.72 -20.23
C ASP A 14 -25.92 7.57 -20.97
N ALA A 15 -25.44 6.34 -20.82
CA ALA A 15 -25.99 5.17 -21.52
C ALA A 15 -26.52 4.12 -20.55
N VAL A 16 -27.64 3.51 -20.91
CA VAL A 16 -28.18 2.36 -20.20
C VAL A 16 -27.31 1.13 -20.53
N TYR A 17 -26.85 0.45 -19.49
CA TYR A 17 -26.11 -0.80 -19.65
C TYR A 17 -27.07 -1.94 -20.02
N PRO A 18 -26.66 -2.86 -20.90
CA PRO A 18 -27.55 -3.91 -21.41
C PRO A 18 -28.02 -4.88 -20.33
N ASN A 19 -27.22 -5.10 -19.28
CA ASN A 19 -27.59 -5.87 -18.10
C ASN A 19 -26.74 -5.44 -16.89
N LYS A 20 -27.11 -5.96 -15.70
CA LYS A 20 -26.43 -5.67 -14.43
C LYS A 20 -24.98 -6.12 -14.43
N ASP A 21 -24.66 -7.25 -15.04
CA ASP A 21 -23.31 -7.83 -14.99
C ASP A 21 -22.31 -6.96 -15.74
N VAL A 22 -22.68 -6.46 -16.94
CA VAL A 22 -21.86 -5.53 -17.71
C VAL A 22 -21.66 -4.21 -16.96
N TYR A 23 -22.69 -3.69 -16.29
CA TYR A 23 -22.55 -2.51 -15.44
C TYR A 23 -21.52 -2.74 -14.31
N LEU A 24 -21.65 -3.86 -13.60
CA LEU A 24 -20.76 -4.18 -12.48
C LEU A 24 -19.33 -4.42 -12.94
N GLU A 25 -19.13 -5.08 -14.08
CA GLU A 25 -17.79 -5.28 -14.66
C GLU A 25 -17.12 -3.96 -15.01
N VAL A 26 -17.82 -3.05 -15.69
CA VAL A 26 -17.29 -1.73 -16.05
C VAL A 26 -16.95 -0.90 -14.80
N LYS A 27 -17.83 -0.90 -13.79
CA LYS A 27 -17.55 -0.21 -12.52
C LYS A 27 -16.38 -0.84 -11.78
N TYR A 28 -16.28 -2.16 -11.75
CA TYR A 28 -15.14 -2.86 -11.16
C TYR A 28 -13.82 -2.50 -11.84
N ARG A 29 -13.77 -2.54 -13.18
CA ARG A 29 -12.58 -2.17 -13.95
C ARG A 29 -12.16 -0.72 -13.70
N LEU A 30 -13.13 0.20 -13.65
CA LEU A 30 -12.86 1.61 -13.37
C LEU A 30 -12.30 1.81 -11.96
N LEU A 31 -12.98 1.29 -10.94
CA LEU A 31 -12.53 1.39 -9.54
C LEU A 31 -11.16 0.74 -9.34
N ARG A 32 -10.91 -0.40 -9.98
CA ARG A 32 -9.60 -1.06 -9.96
C ARG A 32 -8.54 -0.19 -10.62
N HIS A 33 -8.84 0.42 -11.76
CA HIS A 33 -7.91 1.31 -12.45
C HIS A 33 -7.59 2.53 -11.59
N GLU A 34 -8.59 3.26 -11.12
CA GLU A 34 -8.41 4.47 -10.30
C GLU A 34 -7.70 4.16 -8.98
N GLY A 35 -8.00 3.03 -8.34
CA GLY A 35 -7.37 2.64 -7.08
C GLY A 35 -5.88 2.27 -7.21
N VAL A 36 -5.45 1.71 -8.34
CA VAL A 36 -4.05 1.28 -8.54
C VAL A 36 -3.21 2.24 -9.36
N GLU A 37 -3.84 3.17 -10.09
CA GLU A 37 -3.15 4.11 -10.97
C GLU A 37 -2.12 5.00 -10.24
N PRO A 38 -2.39 5.55 -9.03
CA PRO A 38 -1.39 6.32 -8.29
C PRO A 38 -0.11 5.51 -8.04
N ILE A 39 -0.25 4.24 -7.65
CA ILE A 39 0.87 3.32 -7.43
C ILE A 39 1.61 3.04 -8.74
N ARG A 40 0.87 2.77 -9.83
CA ARG A 40 1.47 2.51 -11.16
C ARG A 40 2.27 3.70 -11.69
N ARG A 41 1.92 4.92 -11.33
CA ARG A 41 2.68 6.13 -11.68
C ARG A 41 3.87 6.37 -10.76
N ALA A 42 3.72 6.11 -9.46
CA ALA A 42 4.76 6.38 -8.47
C ALA A 42 5.92 5.38 -8.53
N VAL A 43 5.66 4.08 -8.73
CA VAL A 43 6.68 3.03 -8.70
C VAL A 43 7.75 3.15 -9.80
N PRO A 44 7.42 3.36 -11.10
CA PRO A 44 8.42 3.44 -12.15
C PRO A 44 9.09 4.82 -12.28
N ALA A 45 8.77 5.78 -11.42
CA ALA A 45 9.35 7.12 -11.47
C ALA A 45 10.85 7.05 -11.07
N PRO A 46 11.75 7.71 -11.81
CA PRO A 46 13.20 7.66 -11.56
C PRO A 46 13.57 8.19 -10.18
N GLU A 47 12.78 9.14 -9.67
CA GLU A 47 12.74 9.51 -8.27
C GLU A 47 11.35 9.16 -7.78
N ILE A 48 11.21 8.07 -7.01
CA ILE A 48 9.94 7.77 -6.33
C ILE A 48 9.70 8.94 -5.37
N ALA A 49 8.86 9.91 -5.75
CA ALA A 49 8.62 11.14 -5.00
C ALA A 49 7.23 11.11 -4.38
N GLU A 50 7.11 11.66 -3.17
CA GLU A 50 5.78 11.82 -2.56
C GLU A 50 4.94 12.76 -3.42
N SER A 51 3.66 12.42 -3.57
CA SER A 51 2.68 13.25 -4.27
C SER A 51 1.44 13.40 -3.39
N THR A 52 0.48 14.22 -3.81
CA THR A 52 -0.82 14.32 -3.12
C THR A 52 -1.51 12.96 -3.01
N ASP A 53 -1.31 12.08 -4.00
CA ASP A 53 -2.02 10.81 -4.12
C ASP A 53 -1.18 9.61 -3.63
N THR A 54 0.11 9.80 -3.36
CA THR A 54 1.04 8.71 -2.98
C THR A 54 1.99 9.12 -1.87
N CYS A 55 1.97 8.38 -0.77
CA CYS A 55 2.91 8.49 0.34
C CYS A 55 3.96 7.37 0.24
N ILE A 56 5.21 7.66 0.58
CA ILE A 56 6.29 6.68 0.46
C ILE A 56 6.95 6.46 1.81
N TYR A 57 7.10 5.20 2.17
CA TYR A 57 7.74 4.76 3.40
C TYR A 57 8.94 3.90 3.01
N THR A 58 10.14 4.36 3.34
CA THR A 58 11.39 3.64 3.04
C THR A 58 12.14 3.39 4.32
N ASP A 59 12.86 2.28 4.32
CA ASP A 59 14.02 2.12 5.16
C ASP A 59 15.06 3.17 4.75
N SER A 60 15.46 4.04 5.68
CA SER A 60 16.39 5.15 5.41
C SER A 60 17.74 4.67 4.87
N ASP A 61 18.44 5.57 4.17
CA ASP A 61 19.84 5.42 3.79
C ASP A 61 20.67 4.74 4.88
N LYS A 62 21.62 3.89 4.45
CA LYS A 62 22.52 2.99 5.21
C LYS A 62 23.25 3.58 6.45
N GLN A 63 22.97 4.81 6.87
CA GLN A 63 23.61 5.52 7.98
C GLN A 63 22.69 5.78 9.20
N ALA A 64 21.37 5.56 9.13
CA ALA A 64 20.52 5.72 10.32
C ALA A 64 20.51 4.43 11.15
N LEU A 65 21.39 4.38 12.15
CA LEU A 65 21.65 3.25 13.04
C LEU A 65 20.50 2.87 14.01
N THR A 66 19.28 3.32 13.76
CA THR A 66 18.15 3.12 14.67
C THR A 66 17.17 2.12 14.04
N LEU A 67 17.10 0.92 14.62
CA LEU A 67 16.22 -0.21 14.24
C LEU A 67 14.70 0.12 14.25
N GLU A 68 14.32 1.36 14.54
CA GLU A 68 12.94 1.84 14.54
C GLU A 68 12.55 2.56 13.24
N LEU A 69 13.49 2.76 12.31
CA LEU A 69 13.31 3.56 11.09
C LEU A 69 12.91 2.78 9.83
N GLN A 70 12.57 1.49 9.91
CA GLN A 70 12.36 0.64 8.74
C GLN A 70 10.93 0.06 8.66
N VAL A 71 10.53 -0.36 7.46
CA VAL A 71 9.33 -1.19 7.26
C VAL A 71 9.70 -2.62 7.62
N PHE A 72 9.14 -3.13 8.71
CA PHE A 72 9.41 -4.48 9.20
C PHE A 72 8.15 -5.31 9.30
N VAL A 73 8.25 -6.55 8.83
CA VAL A 73 7.29 -7.60 9.18
C VAL A 73 7.52 -7.97 10.65
N ARG A 74 6.48 -7.83 11.47
CA ARG A 74 6.51 -8.16 12.90
C ARG A 74 5.88 -9.49 13.22
N GLY A 75 4.99 -9.98 12.34
CA GLY A 75 4.34 -11.25 12.55
C GLY A 75 3.10 -11.41 11.68
N VAL A 76 2.23 -12.30 12.11
CA VAL A 76 1.07 -12.76 11.35
C VAL A 76 -0.15 -12.75 12.24
N ASN A 77 -1.27 -12.30 11.70
CA ASN A 77 -2.56 -12.34 12.34
C ASN A 77 -3.52 -13.18 11.49
N ILE A 78 -3.94 -14.33 12.03
CA ILE A 78 -4.83 -15.24 11.33
C ILE A 78 -6.24 -15.04 11.87
N ILE A 79 -7.13 -14.57 11.00
CA ILE A 79 -8.54 -14.31 11.31
C ILE A 79 -9.45 -15.08 10.37
N ARG A 80 -10.76 -15.09 10.63
CA ARG A 80 -11.74 -15.76 9.77
C ARG A 80 -11.73 -15.26 8.32
N LEU A 81 -11.33 -14.01 8.11
CA LEU A 81 -11.23 -13.39 6.79
C LEU A 81 -9.97 -13.78 6.03
N GLY A 82 -8.94 -14.33 6.70
CA GLY A 82 -7.69 -14.71 6.06
C GLY A 82 -6.47 -14.50 6.93
N VAL A 83 -5.31 -14.53 6.29
CA VAL A 83 -3.99 -14.31 6.90
C VAL A 83 -3.56 -12.88 6.63
N MET A 84 -3.31 -12.13 7.70
CA MET A 84 -2.82 -10.76 7.63
C MET A 84 -1.36 -10.70 8.10
N VAL A 85 -0.55 -9.90 7.42
CA VAL A 85 0.85 -9.66 7.79
C VAL A 85 0.92 -8.40 8.63
N ARG A 86 1.39 -8.51 9.86
CA ARG A 86 1.60 -7.35 10.72
C ARG A 86 2.90 -6.67 10.36
N VAL A 87 2.83 -5.38 10.07
CA VAL A 87 3.99 -4.55 9.76
C VAL A 87 4.06 -3.33 10.67
N THR A 88 5.28 -2.87 10.91
CA THR A 88 5.56 -1.52 11.44
C THR A 88 6.35 -0.77 10.39
N PHE A 89 6.18 0.55 10.31
CA PHE A 89 6.86 1.39 9.33
C PHE A 89 7.38 2.65 9.99
N SER A 90 8.20 3.42 9.27
CA SER A 90 8.64 4.75 9.70
C SER A 90 8.04 5.83 8.81
N ALA A 91 7.55 6.90 9.43
CA ALA A 91 7.05 8.08 8.74
C ALA A 91 8.12 9.15 8.50
N MET A 92 9.39 8.90 8.83
CA MET A 92 10.44 9.93 8.82
C MET A 92 10.71 10.57 7.45
N ARG A 93 10.38 9.86 6.36
CA ARG A 93 10.49 10.40 5.01
C ARG A 93 9.51 11.54 4.76
N ALA A 94 8.36 11.53 5.43
CA ALA A 94 7.48 12.67 5.41
C ALA A 94 8.23 13.82 6.10
N ARG A 95 8.56 14.86 5.33
CA ARG A 95 9.37 16.02 5.77
C ARG A 95 8.71 16.84 6.89
N HIS A 96 7.59 16.36 7.43
CA HIS A 96 6.79 16.94 8.49
C HIS A 96 6.38 15.85 9.48
N LEU A 97 6.28 16.22 10.76
CA LEU A 97 5.75 15.35 11.79
C LEU A 97 4.29 14.99 11.47
N ILE A 98 4.02 13.69 11.33
CA ILE A 98 2.67 13.18 11.10
C ILE A 98 2.04 12.84 12.45
N ASN A 99 0.91 13.48 12.76
CA ASN A 99 0.01 12.99 13.79
C ASN A 99 -0.73 11.76 13.25
N CYS A 100 -0.19 10.56 13.50
CA CYS A 100 -0.67 9.32 12.92
C CYS A 100 -2.15 9.02 13.23
N PRO A 101 -2.64 9.11 14.49
CA PRO A 101 -4.04 8.81 14.77
C PRO A 101 -5.02 9.81 14.11
N ALA A 102 -4.64 11.07 13.94
CA ALA A 102 -5.44 12.05 13.21
C ALA A 102 -5.30 11.96 11.67
N SER A 103 -4.32 11.20 11.18
CA SER A 103 -4.01 11.11 9.76
C SER A 103 -5.03 10.24 9.02
N GLN A 104 -5.37 10.65 7.80
CA GLN A 104 -6.14 9.83 6.84
C GLN A 104 -5.24 8.87 6.04
N ARG A 105 -3.94 8.81 6.36
CA ARG A 105 -3.01 7.88 5.73
C ARG A 105 -3.20 6.47 6.27
N LEU A 106 -3.00 5.49 5.39
CA LEU A 106 -2.96 4.05 5.74
C LEU A 106 -4.21 3.59 6.51
N LEU A 107 -5.37 4.08 6.11
CA LEU A 107 -6.65 3.60 6.62
C LEU A 107 -6.98 2.24 6.00
N PRO A 108 -7.80 1.40 6.66
CA PRO A 108 -8.30 0.16 6.06
C PRO A 108 -8.90 0.40 4.67
N GLY A 109 -8.55 -0.47 3.71
CA GLY A 109 -8.90 -0.33 2.29
C GLY A 109 -7.88 0.45 1.45
N THR A 110 -6.88 1.08 2.06
CA THR A 110 -5.78 1.72 1.31
C THR A 110 -4.93 0.66 0.62
N ALA A 111 -4.72 0.80 -0.69
CA ALA A 111 -3.78 -0.04 -1.43
C ALA A 111 -2.33 0.40 -1.15
N VAL A 112 -1.45 -0.57 -0.91
CA VAL A 112 -0.02 -0.33 -0.70
C VAL A 112 0.79 -1.23 -1.63
N ALA A 113 1.97 -0.75 -2.01
CA ALA A 113 2.95 -1.53 -2.75
C ALA A 113 4.22 -1.66 -1.91
N LEU A 114 4.72 -2.88 -1.81
CA LEU A 114 5.90 -3.24 -1.04
C LEU A 114 6.95 -3.82 -1.97
N SER A 115 8.21 -3.50 -1.69
CA SER A 115 9.37 -4.14 -2.29
C SER A 115 10.37 -4.42 -1.19
N PRO A 116 11.14 -5.53 -1.26
CA PRO A 116 12.36 -5.66 -0.50
C PRO A 116 13.23 -4.42 -0.67
N ALA A 117 13.86 -3.95 0.41
CA ALA A 117 14.66 -2.72 0.39
C ALA A 117 15.80 -2.76 -0.63
N LEU A 118 16.42 -3.93 -0.82
CA LEU A 118 17.49 -4.14 -1.79
C LEU A 118 17.01 -4.16 -3.24
N ASP A 119 15.78 -4.61 -3.49
CA ASP A 119 15.22 -4.68 -4.84
C ASP A 119 14.72 -3.31 -5.31
N ASN A 120 14.17 -2.51 -4.38
CA ASN A 120 13.65 -1.16 -4.66
C ASN A 120 12.72 -1.11 -5.89
N PHE A 121 11.76 -2.03 -5.95
CA PHE A 121 10.75 -2.19 -7.01
C PHE A 121 11.32 -2.48 -8.41
N GLN A 122 12.57 -2.95 -8.51
CA GLN A 122 13.17 -3.30 -9.80
C GLN A 122 12.62 -4.62 -10.34
N THR A 123 12.49 -5.64 -9.50
CA THR A 123 12.06 -6.98 -9.92
C THR A 123 10.90 -7.54 -9.11
N ARG A 124 10.69 -7.06 -7.88
CA ARG A 124 9.65 -7.53 -6.95
C ARG A 124 8.78 -6.36 -6.49
N CYS A 125 7.48 -6.47 -6.74
CA CYS A 125 6.47 -5.55 -6.23
C CYS A 125 5.29 -6.37 -5.70
N VAL A 126 5.06 -6.32 -4.40
CA VAL A 126 3.95 -6.97 -3.72
C VAL A 126 2.88 -5.93 -3.45
N VAL A 127 1.70 -6.10 -4.06
CA VAL A 127 0.55 -5.25 -3.79
C VAL A 127 -0.26 -5.86 -2.66
N ALA A 128 -0.57 -5.05 -1.65
CA ALA A 128 -1.36 -5.43 -0.49
C ALA A 128 -2.44 -4.39 -0.21
N ALA A 129 -3.43 -4.77 0.59
CA ALA A 129 -4.44 -3.86 1.10
C ALA A 129 -4.27 -3.70 2.61
N MET A 130 -4.47 -2.48 3.10
CA MET A 130 -4.57 -2.22 4.53
C MET A 130 -5.82 -2.90 5.10
N ALA A 131 -5.64 -3.84 6.01
CA ALA A 131 -6.73 -4.55 6.69
C ALA A 131 -7.05 -3.94 8.06
N GLY A 132 -6.02 -3.51 8.79
CA GLY A 132 -6.17 -2.94 10.13
C GLY A 132 -5.10 -1.92 10.47
N ARG A 133 -5.48 -0.94 11.29
CA ARG A 133 -4.59 0.07 11.88
C ARG A 133 -4.85 0.13 13.38
N TYR A 134 -3.82 -0.08 14.19
CA TYR A 134 -3.94 -0.22 15.65
C TYR A 134 -3.47 1.05 16.38
N ASP A 135 -4.29 2.10 16.31
CA ASP A 135 -4.00 3.40 16.92
C ASP A 135 -4.00 3.37 18.46
N GLU A 136 -4.64 2.37 19.07
CA GLU A 136 -4.66 2.17 20.51
C GLU A 136 -3.33 1.63 21.07
N LEU A 137 -2.46 1.10 20.20
CA LEU A 137 -1.17 0.52 20.60
C LEU A 137 -0.02 1.52 20.59
N ILE A 138 -0.26 2.79 20.21
CA ILE A 138 0.77 3.82 20.17
C ILE A 138 0.85 4.59 21.50
N ASN A 139 2.08 4.69 22.02
CA ASN A 139 2.36 5.46 23.24
C ASN A 139 2.66 6.95 22.95
N SER A 140 2.80 7.32 21.68
CA SER A 140 3.11 8.67 21.21
C SER A 140 2.43 8.93 19.86
N PRO A 141 1.84 10.11 19.62
CA PRO A 141 1.21 10.44 18.34
C PRO A 141 2.20 10.53 17.17
N MET A 142 3.51 10.63 17.47
CA MET A 142 4.57 10.66 16.47
C MET A 142 5.08 9.27 16.08
N THR A 143 4.70 8.23 16.82
CA THR A 143 5.03 6.85 16.49
C THR A 143 3.94 6.28 15.59
N PRO A 144 4.26 5.79 14.39
CA PRO A 144 3.28 5.16 13.53
C PRO A 144 2.72 3.87 14.17
N PRO A 145 1.40 3.62 14.07
CA PRO A 145 0.79 2.44 14.62
C PRO A 145 1.22 1.17 13.86
N PRO A 146 1.23 0.00 14.53
CA PRO A 146 1.27 -1.28 13.84
C PRO A 146 0.10 -1.40 12.88
N LEU A 147 0.34 -2.01 11.73
CA LEU A 147 -0.62 -2.20 10.66
C LEU A 147 -0.75 -3.67 10.34
N ASP A 148 -1.95 -4.10 9.95
CA ASP A 148 -2.16 -5.42 9.35
C ASP A 148 -2.44 -5.26 7.85
N LEU A 149 -1.68 -6.00 7.05
CA LEU A 149 -1.78 -6.01 5.59
C LEU A 149 -2.39 -7.33 5.11
N GLU A 150 -3.37 -7.22 4.22
CA GLU A 150 -3.91 -8.35 3.47
C GLU A 150 -3.14 -8.48 2.15
N ILE A 151 -2.51 -9.63 1.96
CA ILE A 151 -1.82 -9.99 0.71
C ILE A 151 -2.65 -11.07 0.03
N PRO A 152 -3.20 -10.82 -1.18
CA PRO A 152 -4.09 -11.77 -1.84
C PRO A 152 -3.45 -13.12 -2.18
N ASP A 153 -2.14 -13.16 -2.42
CA ASP A 153 -1.43 -14.37 -2.79
C ASP A 153 -0.78 -15.05 -1.57
N ALA A 154 -1.31 -16.19 -1.19
CA ALA A 154 -0.83 -16.98 -0.05
C ALA A 154 0.64 -17.43 -0.18
N LYS A 155 1.17 -17.65 -1.40
CA LYS A 155 2.58 -18.02 -1.60
C LYS A 155 3.51 -16.85 -1.30
N ILE A 156 3.11 -15.66 -1.73
CA ILE A 156 3.86 -14.43 -1.43
C ILE A 156 3.84 -14.16 0.07
N THR A 157 2.67 -14.32 0.71
CA THR A 157 2.50 -14.21 2.15
C THR A 157 3.41 -15.16 2.92
N ALA A 158 3.50 -16.43 2.49
CA ALA A 158 4.40 -17.41 3.10
C ALA A 158 5.88 -17.00 2.94
N GLY A 159 6.28 -16.57 1.74
CA GLY A 159 7.67 -16.13 1.48
C GLY A 159 8.09 -14.86 2.23
N LEU A 160 7.15 -14.00 2.64
CA LEU A 160 7.42 -12.83 3.49
C LEU A 160 7.67 -13.19 4.97
N MET A 161 7.32 -14.41 5.37
CA MET A 161 7.45 -14.90 6.74
C MET A 161 8.69 -15.78 6.94
N GLU A 162 9.31 -16.22 5.85
CA GLU A 162 10.59 -16.93 5.91
C GLU A 162 11.70 -15.90 6.20
N PRO A 163 12.46 -16.05 7.28
CA PRO A 163 13.63 -15.20 7.50
C PRO A 163 14.69 -15.50 6.43
N ASP A 164 15.27 -14.45 5.86
CA ASP A 164 16.49 -14.54 5.03
C ASP A 164 17.67 -15.13 5.84
#